data_AF-A0AB39HTV3-F1
#
_entry.id   AF-A0AB39HTV3-F1
#
_cell.length_a   1.000
_cell.length_b   1.000
_cell.length_c   1.000
_cell.angle_alpha   90.00
_cell.angle_beta   90.00
_cell.angle_gamma   90.00
#
_symmetry.space_group_name_H-M   'P 1'
#
loop_
_entity.id
_entity.type
_entity.pdbx_description
1 polymer ?
#
loop_
_entity_poly.entity_id
_entity_poly.type
_entity_poly.pdbx_seq_one_letter_code
_entity_poly.pdbx_strand_id
1 'polypeptide(L)'
;MYAGVKPFLLTLGVEWEVVLEDYLYSNVTLEKYHNDIFDKIADKVSAEYLEAFKVQFLLQERYLNMALQNILTNYEDIETFLAKEYEITEEVRKEIQDFCLE
;
A
#
# COMPACT_ATOMS: atom_id res chain seq x y z
N MET A 1 2.45 1.64 12.02
CA MET A 1 1.27 1.76 11.15
C MET A 1 1.73 1.51 9.72
N TYR A 2 1.38 0.37 9.14
CA TYR A 2 1.80 -0.09 7.79
C TYR A 2 0.93 0.52 6.69
N ALA A 3 0.81 1.85 6.66
CA ALA A 3 -0.05 2.55 5.72
C ALA A 3 0.38 2.23 4.27
N GLY A 4 -0.57 1.76 3.45
CA GLY A 4 -0.35 1.42 2.04
C GLY A 4 -0.18 -0.07 1.75
N VAL A 5 0.21 -0.89 2.74
CA VAL A 5 0.16 -2.35 2.62
C VAL A 5 -1.30 -2.78 2.55
N LYS A 6 -1.61 -3.76 1.70
CA LYS A 6 -2.95 -4.34 1.55
C LYS A 6 -2.95 -5.77 2.13
N PRO A 7 -3.13 -5.95 3.46
CA PRO A 7 -3.07 -7.27 4.11
C PRO A 7 -3.97 -8.30 3.45
N PHE A 8 -5.14 -7.87 2.95
CA PHE A 8 -6.05 -8.73 2.21
C PHE A 8 -5.40 -9.40 0.98
N LEU A 9 -4.64 -8.67 0.17
CA LEU A 9 -3.94 -9.27 -0.98
C LEU A 9 -2.83 -10.23 -0.53
N LEU A 10 -2.13 -9.90 0.54
CA LEU A 10 -1.14 -10.78 1.15
C LEU A 10 -1.78 -12.07 1.67
N THR A 11 -2.93 -11.97 2.34
CA THR A 11 -3.74 -13.13 2.77
C THR A 11 -4.10 -14.02 1.59
N LEU A 12 -4.51 -13.44 0.46
CA LEU A 12 -4.83 -14.19 -0.77
C LEU A 12 -3.60 -14.82 -1.44
N GLY A 13 -2.39 -14.59 -0.94
CA GLY A 13 -1.16 -15.16 -1.51
C GLY A 13 -0.68 -14.43 -2.77
N VAL A 14 -1.13 -13.20 -2.98
CA VAL A 14 -0.68 -12.37 -4.09
C VAL A 14 0.80 -12.03 -3.93
N GLU A 15 1.58 -12.21 -4.99
CA GLU A 15 3.00 -11.86 -5.03
C GLU A 15 3.22 -10.36 -4.73
N TRP A 16 4.33 -10.04 -4.08
CA TRP A 16 4.61 -8.67 -3.65
C TRP A 16 4.63 -7.67 -4.81
N GLU A 17 5.16 -8.09 -5.94
CA GLU A 17 5.24 -7.31 -7.18
C GLU A 17 3.85 -6.87 -7.65
N VAL A 18 2.86 -7.76 -7.54
CA VAL A 18 1.46 -7.48 -7.92
C VAL A 18 0.80 -6.55 -6.89
N VAL A 19 1.09 -6.71 -5.60
CA VAL A 19 0.62 -5.78 -4.55
C VAL A 19 1.19 -4.37 -4.78
N LEU A 20 2.46 -4.27 -5.17
CA LEU A 20 3.12 -3.02 -5.50
C LEU A 20 2.52 -2.37 -6.74
N GLU A 21 2.25 -3.16 -7.79
CA GLU A 21 1.59 -2.66 -9.01
C GLU A 21 0.22 -2.07 -8.70
N ASP A 22 -0.64 -2.79 -7.98
CA ASP A 22 -1.98 -2.33 -7.60
C ASP A 22 -1.92 -1.09 -6.67
N TYR A 23 -0.91 -1.01 -5.81
CA TYR A 23 -0.64 0.20 -5.02
C TYR A 23 -0.30 1.40 -5.90
N LEU A 24 0.63 1.26 -6.87
CA LEU A 24 1.03 2.34 -7.75
C LEU A 24 -0.06 2.74 -8.75
N TYR A 25 -0.88 1.78 -9.19
CA TYR A 25 -2.01 2.02 -10.07
C TYR A 25 -3.05 2.96 -9.45
N SER A 26 -3.09 3.04 -8.11
CA SER A 26 -3.94 4.00 -7.40
C SER A 26 -3.60 5.46 -7.74
N ASN A 27 -2.35 5.77 -8.16
CA ASN A 27 -2.01 7.09 -8.67
C ASN A 27 -2.76 7.45 -9.96
N VAL A 28 -3.03 6.46 -10.80
CA VAL A 28 -3.76 6.62 -12.06
C VAL A 28 -5.25 6.75 -11.79
N THR A 29 -5.81 5.85 -10.98
CA THR A 29 -7.27 5.83 -10.71
C THR A 29 -7.73 7.02 -9.89
N LEU A 30 -6.85 7.61 -9.07
CA LEU A 30 -7.14 8.77 -8.23
C LEU A 30 -6.62 10.09 -8.80
N GLU A 31 -6.14 10.12 -10.05
CA GLU A 31 -5.57 11.33 -10.66
C GLU A 31 -6.46 12.56 -10.51
N LYS A 32 -7.77 12.41 -10.77
CA LYS A 32 -8.73 13.52 -10.60
C LYS A 32 -8.75 14.05 -9.17
N TYR A 33 -8.79 13.15 -8.19
CA TYR A 33 -8.76 13.55 -6.77
C TYR A 33 -7.44 14.24 -6.41
N HIS A 34 -6.31 13.76 -6.93
CA HIS A 34 -5.01 14.39 -6.72
C HIS A 34 -4.99 15.82 -7.29
N ASN A 35 -5.49 16.02 -8.51
CA ASN A 35 -5.59 17.35 -9.13
C ASN A 35 -6.51 18.28 -8.34
N ASP A 36 -7.67 17.80 -7.86
CA ASP A 36 -8.56 18.58 -7.01
C ASP A 36 -7.87 19.06 -5.70
N ILE A 37 -6.94 18.26 -5.15
CA ILE A 37 -6.15 18.65 -3.98
C ILE A 37 -5.07 19.67 -4.37
N PHE A 38 -4.37 19.46 -5.49
CA PHE A 38 -3.33 20.38 -5.96
C PHE A 38 -3.90 21.76 -6.30
N ASP A 39 -5.06 21.83 -6.94
CA ASP A 39 -5.72 23.09 -7.28
C ASP A 39 -6.14 23.88 -6.04
N LYS A 40 -6.57 23.20 -4.96
CA LYS A 40 -6.97 23.85 -3.69
C LYS A 40 -5.83 24.50 -2.92
N ILE A 41 -4.59 24.17 -3.25
CA ILE A 41 -3.40 24.68 -2.57
C ILE A 41 -2.51 25.52 -3.47
N ALA A 42 -2.70 25.46 -4.80
CA ALA A 42 -1.86 26.13 -5.79
C ALA A 42 -1.79 27.65 -5.59
N ASP A 43 -2.86 28.27 -5.10
CA ASP A 43 -2.94 29.71 -4.81
C ASP A 43 -2.32 30.10 -3.45
N LYS A 44 -2.00 29.12 -2.59
CA LYS A 44 -1.51 29.33 -1.22
C LYS A 44 -0.01 29.14 -1.07
N VAL A 45 0.66 28.62 -2.09
CA VAL A 45 2.07 28.22 -2.03
C VAL A 45 2.84 28.66 -3.27
N SER A 46 4.17 28.68 -3.20
CA SER A 46 4.99 28.92 -4.39
C SER A 46 4.89 27.74 -5.37
N ALA A 47 5.12 28.00 -6.66
CA ALA A 47 5.14 26.94 -7.68
C ALA A 47 6.18 25.85 -7.35
N GLU A 48 7.36 26.24 -6.85
CA GLU A 48 8.41 25.30 -6.44
C GLU A 48 7.93 24.38 -5.31
N TYR A 49 7.23 24.93 -4.30
CA TYR A 49 6.66 24.14 -3.22
C TYR A 49 5.55 23.22 -3.73
N LEU A 50 4.68 23.71 -4.63
CA LEU A 50 3.60 22.92 -5.21
C LEU A 50 4.15 21.69 -5.96
N GLU A 51 5.19 21.86 -6.76
CA GLU A 51 5.82 20.74 -7.49
C GLU A 51 6.46 19.73 -6.54
N ALA A 52 7.17 20.20 -5.51
CA ALA A 52 7.72 19.32 -4.48
C ALA A 52 6.63 18.56 -3.72
N PHE A 53 5.51 19.23 -3.41
CA PHE A 53 4.36 18.62 -2.77
C PHE A 53 3.72 17.55 -3.64
N LYS A 54 3.47 17.81 -4.93
CA LYS A 54 2.92 16.83 -5.88
C LYS A 54 3.74 15.55 -5.90
N VAL A 55 5.06 15.67 -6.01
CA VAL A 55 5.95 14.51 -6.02
C VAL A 55 5.84 13.71 -4.73
N GLN A 56 5.83 14.36 -3.57
CA GLN A 56 5.78 13.67 -2.27
C GLN A 56 4.41 13.09 -1.93
N PHE A 57 3.33 13.73 -2.41
CA PHE A 57 1.95 13.36 -2.13
C PHE A 57 1.53 12.07 -2.83
N LEU A 58 2.02 11.85 -4.06
CA LEU A 58 1.72 10.63 -4.80
C LEU A 58 2.31 9.40 -4.12
N LEU A 59 1.65 8.26 -4.33
CA LEU A 59 2.14 6.97 -3.87
C LEU A 59 3.45 6.64 -4.58
N GLN A 60 4.43 6.15 -3.84
CA GLN A 60 5.75 5.81 -4.37
C GLN A 60 6.17 4.44 -3.88
N GLU A 61 6.81 3.68 -4.76
CA GLU A 61 7.32 2.35 -4.47
C GLU A 61 8.17 2.31 -3.19
N ARG A 62 9.04 3.31 -3.00
CA ARG A 62 9.91 3.41 -1.82
C ARG A 62 9.13 3.34 -0.50
N TYR A 63 7.92 3.92 -0.44
CA TYR A 63 7.13 3.94 0.79
C TYR A 63 6.61 2.54 1.12
N LEU A 64 6.11 1.84 0.11
CA LEU A 64 5.60 0.48 0.28
C LEU A 64 6.73 -0.52 0.56
N ASN A 65 7.86 -0.38 -0.13
CA ASN A 65 9.05 -1.20 0.13
C ASN A 65 9.61 -0.97 1.55
N MET A 66 9.62 0.28 2.04
CA MET A 66 9.99 0.54 3.44
C MET A 66 9.03 -0.14 4.42
N ALA A 67 7.74 -0.19 4.12
CA ALA A 67 6.77 -0.92 4.93
C ALA A 67 7.06 -2.43 4.93
N LEU A 68 7.34 -3.03 3.77
CA LEU A 68 7.76 -4.44 3.67
C LEU A 68 9.03 -4.70 4.48
N GLN A 69 10.06 -3.88 4.33
CA GLN A 69 11.31 -4.04 5.07
C GLN A 69 11.07 -3.99 6.59
N ASN A 70 10.17 -3.11 7.05
CA ASN A 70 9.78 -3.05 8.44
C ASN A 70 9.04 -4.33 8.88
N ILE A 71 8.15 -4.88 8.05
CA ILE A 71 7.48 -6.15 8.32
C ILE A 71 8.52 -7.27 8.47
N LEU A 72 9.38 -7.46 7.47
CA LEU A 72 10.39 -8.52 7.49
C LEU A 72 11.37 -8.37 8.66
N THR A 73 11.69 -7.13 9.06
CA THR A 73 12.57 -6.87 10.21
C THR A 73 11.93 -7.25 11.55
N ASN A 74 10.62 -7.06 11.71
CA ASN A 74 9.94 -7.26 13.00
C ASN A 74 9.25 -8.62 13.12
N TYR A 75 8.89 -9.24 11.99
CA TYR A 75 8.11 -10.47 11.93
C TYR A 75 8.80 -11.61 11.19
N GLU A 76 9.99 -11.39 10.61
CA GLU A 76 10.75 -12.35 9.79
C GLU A 76 10.14 -12.59 8.40
N ASP A 77 8.85 -12.87 8.33
CA ASP A 77 8.10 -13.14 7.10
C ASP A 77 6.66 -12.57 7.13
N ILE A 78 5.97 -12.67 5.99
CA ILE A 78 4.60 -12.17 5.83
C ILE A 78 3.60 -13.04 6.59
N GLU A 79 3.83 -14.34 6.63
CA GLU A 79 3.00 -15.33 7.31
C GLU A 79 2.91 -15.02 8.81
N THR A 80 4.05 -14.79 9.44
CA THR A 80 4.15 -14.44 10.86
C THR A 80 3.54 -13.07 11.14
N PHE A 81 3.69 -12.12 10.21
CA PHE A 81 3.02 -10.82 10.29
C PHE A 81 1.50 -10.96 10.27
N LEU A 82 0.95 -11.71 9.32
CA LEU A 82 -0.48 -11.96 9.21
C LEU A 82 -1.03 -12.69 10.45
N ALA A 83 -0.31 -13.69 10.94
CA ALA A 83 -0.70 -14.43 12.13
C ALA A 83 -0.68 -13.57 13.41
N LYS A 84 0.34 -12.73 13.59
CA LYS A 84 0.50 -11.92 14.82
C LYS A 84 -0.36 -10.65 14.84
N GLU A 85 -0.48 -9.95 13.72
CA GLU A 85 -1.20 -8.67 13.67
C GLU A 85 -2.68 -8.81 13.33
N TYR A 86 -3.06 -9.90 12.65
CA TYR A 86 -4.42 -10.08 12.15
C TYR A 86 -5.05 -11.42 12.58
N GLU A 87 -4.36 -12.24 13.38
CA GLU A 87 -4.82 -13.58 13.79
C GLU A 87 -5.09 -14.52 12.60
N ILE A 88 -4.48 -14.24 11.45
CA ILE A 88 -4.62 -15.05 10.22
C ILE A 88 -3.54 -16.12 10.24
N THR A 89 -3.86 -17.28 10.81
CA THR A 89 -3.00 -18.48 10.76
C THR A 89 -3.00 -19.09 9.36
N GLU A 90 -2.17 -20.12 9.13
CA GLU A 90 -2.16 -20.85 7.85
C GLU A 90 -3.54 -21.47 7.54
N GLU A 91 -4.21 -22.04 8.54
CA GLU A 91 -5.55 -22.63 8.40
C GLU A 91 -6.58 -21.57 8.03
N VAL A 92 -6.61 -20.45 8.76
CA VAL A 92 -7.53 -19.33 8.48
C VAL A 92 -7.25 -18.72 7.12
N ARG A 93 -5.96 -18.57 6.74
CA ARG A 93 -5.55 -18.07 5.42
C ARG A 93 -6.09 -18.96 4.32
N LYS A 94 -5.98 -20.28 4.48
CA LYS A 94 -6.49 -21.25 3.51
C LYS A 94 -8.01 -21.16 3.38
N GLU A 95 -8.74 -21.06 4.49
CA GLU A 95 -10.21 -20.88 4.46
C GLU A 95 -10.61 -19.61 3.69
N ILE A 96 -9.91 -18.50 3.90
CA ILE A 96 -10.15 -17.25 3.17
C ILE A 96 -9.82 -17.39 1.68
N GLN A 97 -8.70 -18.03 1.36
CA GLN A 97 -8.28 -18.28 -0.03
C GLN A 97 -9.29 -19.16 -0.76
N ASP A 98 -9.68 -20.29 -0.16
CA ASP A 98 -10.68 -21.20 -0.72
C ASP A 98 -12.00 -20.44 -0.98
N PHE A 99 -12.44 -19.58 -0.05
CA PHE A 99 -13.65 -18.79 -0.24
C PHE A 99 -13.54 -17.71 -1.35
N CYS A 100 -12.38 -17.06 -1.50
CA CYS A 100 -12.21 -15.92 -2.40
C CYS A 100 -11.71 -16.27 -3.81
N LEU A 101 -11.08 -17.43 -4.00
CA LEU A 101 -10.41 -17.84 -5.25
C LEU A 101 -11.10 -19.00 -5.97
N GLU A 102 -12.32 -19.38 -5.53
CA GLU A 102 -13.19 -20.38 -6.16
C GLU A 102 -13.46 -20.13 -7.67
#